data_AF-A0A673H2U6-F1
#
_entry.id   AF-A0A673H2U6-F1
#
_cell.length_a   1.000
_cell.length_b   1.000
_cell.length_c   1.000
_cell.angle_alpha   90.00
_cell.angle_beta   90.00
_cell.angle_gamma   90.00
#
_symmetry.space_group_name_H-M   'P 1'
#
loop_
_entity.id
_entity.type
_entity.pdbx_description
1 polymer ?
#
loop_
_entity_poly.entity_id
_entity_poly.type
_entity_poly.pdbx_seq_one_letter_code
_entity_poly.pdbx_strand_id
1 'polypeptide(L)'
;MRDRPEMKDWVMPENGPMLFRHQHYTHIQVDRVRGHTVLLLSLESGGVHKVLEEPVEQPVFIIAEYLPFPRGTHITSMLLDAAEKRLYVSSSNEVVQIDLQTCHIYGNECNECRLSRDPYCGWNGLHCTSAAKNPVQDIKDCNMPQAAPSKTETPVIHIPPSSKHFLLCPMTSHHATYHWEHGRTREECVHSEQGCLYLIKSMNETHEGTYRCMFSEEGYQRTVAQYKLSMSRSDALRLTPALLPSFLLLLTAFHVLLLNLYF
;
A
#
# COMPACT_ATOMS: atom_id res chain seq x y z
N MET A 1 3.47 -43.86 38.29
CA MET A 1 2.62 -43.53 37.13
C MET A 1 1.18 -44.01 37.29
N ARG A 2 0.92 -45.30 37.57
CA ARG A 2 -0.46 -45.85 37.58
C ARG A 2 -1.42 -45.11 38.51
N ASP A 3 -0.97 -44.67 39.68
CA ASP A 3 -1.87 -44.05 40.68
C ASP A 3 -1.71 -42.53 40.80
N ARG A 4 -0.60 -41.96 40.31
CA ARG A 4 -0.29 -40.52 40.34
C ARG A 4 0.58 -40.14 39.13
N PRO A 5 -0.04 -39.82 37.99
CA PRO A 5 0.68 -39.49 36.76
C PRO A 5 1.06 -38.00 36.65
N GLU A 6 0.40 -37.13 37.41
CA GLU A 6 0.61 -35.68 37.36
C GLU A 6 1.84 -35.25 38.16
N MET A 7 2.64 -34.36 37.57
CA MET A 7 3.80 -33.74 38.21
C MET A 7 3.36 -32.58 39.10
N LYS A 8 4.03 -32.41 40.25
CA LYS A 8 3.74 -31.31 41.19
C LYS A 8 4.12 -29.94 40.61
N ASP A 9 5.20 -29.89 39.86
CA ASP A 9 5.79 -28.65 39.37
C ASP A 9 5.32 -28.36 37.95
N TRP A 10 5.03 -27.09 37.69
CA TRP A 10 4.56 -26.61 36.38
C TRP A 10 5.74 -26.43 35.43
N VAL A 11 5.51 -26.70 34.14
CA VAL A 11 6.44 -26.32 33.07
C VAL A 11 6.21 -24.84 32.75
N MET A 12 7.24 -24.02 32.96
CA MET A 12 7.19 -22.59 32.72
C MET A 12 7.86 -22.23 31.39
N PRO A 13 7.37 -21.21 30.66
CA PRO A 13 8.04 -20.71 29.48
C PRO A 13 9.38 -20.06 29.84
N GLU A 14 10.38 -20.19 28.98
CA GLU A 14 11.74 -19.66 29.21
C GLU A 14 11.75 -18.13 29.27
N ASN A 15 11.05 -17.46 28.36
CA ASN A 15 11.04 -15.99 28.21
C ASN A 15 9.66 -15.35 28.45
N GLY A 16 8.73 -16.05 29.11
CA GLY A 16 7.34 -15.60 29.25
C GLY A 16 6.52 -15.74 27.96
N PRO A 17 5.27 -15.25 27.91
CA PRO A 17 4.44 -15.29 26.71
C PRO A 17 4.96 -14.31 25.66
N MET A 18 5.19 -14.79 24.42
CA MET A 18 5.76 -13.96 23.36
C MET A 18 4.75 -13.06 22.64
N LEU A 19 3.45 -13.35 22.72
CA LEU A 19 2.39 -12.64 21.97
C LEU A 19 1.23 -12.24 22.88
N PHE A 20 0.84 -10.96 22.81
CA PHE A 20 -0.26 -10.37 23.59
C PHE A 20 -1.28 -9.60 22.72
N ARG A 21 -1.40 -9.93 21.43
CA ARG A 21 -2.44 -9.32 20.58
C ARG A 21 -3.74 -10.11 20.66
N HIS A 22 -4.88 -9.41 20.59
CA HIS A 22 -6.25 -9.94 20.56
C HIS A 22 -6.56 -10.68 19.24
N GLN A 23 -5.69 -11.58 18.81
CA GLN A 23 -5.85 -12.38 17.60
C GLN A 23 -5.96 -13.85 17.97
N HIS A 24 -6.89 -14.56 17.32
CA HIS A 24 -7.07 -15.99 17.52
C HIS A 24 -6.17 -16.75 16.55
N TYR A 25 -5.04 -17.26 17.07
CA TYR A 25 -4.12 -18.11 16.32
C TYR A 25 -4.52 -19.58 16.42
N THR A 26 -4.37 -20.33 15.33
CA THR A 26 -4.81 -21.74 15.27
C THR A 26 -3.66 -22.73 15.09
N HIS A 27 -2.64 -22.39 14.31
CA HIS A 27 -1.46 -23.22 14.10
C HIS A 27 -0.18 -22.38 14.12
N ILE A 28 0.94 -23.03 14.41
CA ILE A 28 2.28 -22.44 14.47
C ILE A 28 3.28 -23.32 13.73
N GLN A 29 4.13 -22.69 12.92
CA GLN A 29 5.39 -23.24 12.45
C GLN A 29 6.52 -22.29 12.84
N VAL A 30 7.73 -22.81 13.04
CA VAL A 30 8.88 -22.01 13.48
C VAL A 30 10.07 -22.30 12.59
N ASP A 31 10.69 -21.24 12.07
CA ASP A 31 11.94 -21.32 11.33
C ASP A 31 13.07 -20.57 12.06
N ARG A 32 14.30 -21.01 11.85
CA ARG A 32 15.50 -20.33 12.31
C ARG A 32 16.27 -19.81 11.09
N VAL A 33 16.31 -18.50 10.93
CA VAL A 33 16.91 -17.83 9.76
C VAL A 33 17.95 -16.83 10.22
N ARG A 34 19.22 -17.03 9.83
CA ARG A 34 20.34 -16.15 10.19
C ARG A 34 20.45 -15.84 11.70
N GLY A 35 20.11 -16.80 12.55
CA GLY A 35 20.15 -16.61 14.00
C GLY A 35 18.93 -15.86 14.58
N HIS A 36 17.90 -15.63 13.78
CA HIS A 36 16.60 -15.13 14.22
C HIS A 36 15.55 -16.26 14.23
N THR A 37 14.60 -16.19 15.17
CA THR A 37 13.45 -17.08 15.22
C THR A 37 12.31 -16.39 14.51
N VAL A 38 11.70 -17.07 13.54
CA VAL A 38 10.52 -16.57 12.83
C VAL A 38 9.36 -17.51 13.07
N LEU A 39 8.28 -16.98 13.62
CA LEU A 39 7.04 -17.68 13.84
C LEU A 39 6.12 -17.45 12.63
N LEU A 40 5.49 -18.53 12.16
CA LEU A 40 4.48 -18.52 11.12
C LEU A 40 3.17 -18.95 11.76
N LEU A 41 2.27 -17.99 11.99
CA LEU A 41 1.07 -18.18 12.80
C LEU A 41 -0.17 -18.03 11.94
N SER A 42 -0.99 -19.07 11.83
CA SER A 42 -2.29 -18.94 11.15
C SER A 42 -3.32 -18.29 12.05
N LEU A 43 -4.17 -17.47 11.45
CA LEU A 43 -5.30 -16.81 12.08
C LEU A 43 -6.59 -17.59 11.83
N GLU A 44 -7.53 -17.52 12.76
CA GLU A 44 -8.90 -18.03 12.58
C GLU A 44 -9.58 -17.44 11.33
N SER A 45 -9.23 -16.20 10.95
CA SER A 45 -9.73 -15.51 9.75
C SER A 45 -9.22 -16.09 8.42
N GLY A 46 -8.24 -16.99 8.45
CA GLY A 46 -7.64 -17.61 7.27
C GLY A 46 -6.31 -17.00 6.82
N GLY A 47 -5.83 -15.96 7.51
CA GLY A 47 -4.52 -15.35 7.23
C GLY A 47 -3.36 -16.09 7.89
N VAL A 48 -2.12 -15.72 7.53
CA VAL A 48 -0.90 -16.18 8.21
C VAL A 48 -0.02 -14.99 8.53
N HIS A 49 0.29 -14.77 9.81
CA HIS A 49 1.32 -13.82 10.24
C HIS A 49 2.71 -14.44 10.15
N LYS A 50 3.64 -13.69 9.54
CA LYS A 50 5.09 -13.91 9.65
C LYS A 50 5.64 -12.98 10.72
N VAL A 51 6.17 -13.54 11.80
CA VAL A 51 6.51 -12.81 13.02
C VAL A 51 7.97 -13.05 13.38
N LEU A 52 8.73 -11.98 13.55
CA LEU A 52 10.09 -12.00 14.06
C LEU A 52 10.05 -11.97 15.59
N GLU A 53 10.75 -12.89 16.26
CA GLU A 53 11.07 -12.76 17.69
C GLU A 53 12.15 -11.68 17.88
N GLU A 54 11.89 -10.71 18.75
CA GLU A 54 12.84 -9.67 19.11
C GLU A 54 13.23 -9.73 20.60
N PRO A 55 14.50 -9.46 20.98
CA PRO A 55 14.97 -9.75 22.34
C PRO A 55 14.64 -8.67 23.39
N VAL A 56 14.04 -7.53 23.03
CA VAL A 56 14.00 -6.35 23.92
C VAL A 56 12.73 -5.51 23.69
N GLU A 57 11.94 -5.30 24.75
CA GLU A 57 10.73 -4.46 24.89
C GLU A 57 9.47 -4.82 24.08
N GLN A 58 9.58 -5.11 22.79
CA GLN A 58 8.50 -5.72 22.01
C GLN A 58 8.94 -7.14 21.67
N PRO A 59 8.39 -8.17 22.32
CA PRO A 59 8.90 -9.54 22.15
C PRO A 59 8.74 -10.06 20.70
N VAL A 60 7.90 -9.40 19.90
CA VAL A 60 7.60 -9.79 18.53
C VAL A 60 7.35 -8.60 17.61
N PHE A 61 7.78 -8.74 16.36
CA PHE A 61 7.49 -7.84 15.25
C PHE A 61 6.76 -8.59 14.13
N ILE A 62 5.57 -8.13 13.73
CA ILE A 62 4.82 -8.73 12.61
C ILE A 62 5.37 -8.16 11.31
N ILE A 63 6.10 -8.99 10.57
CA ILE A 63 6.73 -8.62 9.29
C ILE A 63 5.65 -8.49 8.20
N ALA A 64 4.76 -9.47 8.11
CA ALA A 64 3.76 -9.55 7.05
C ALA A 64 2.56 -10.40 7.46
N GLU A 65 1.43 -10.15 6.79
CA GLU A 65 0.26 -11.02 6.78
C GLU A 65 0.05 -11.58 5.37
N TYR A 66 0.04 -12.89 5.24
CA TYR A 66 -0.36 -13.57 4.02
C TYR A 66 -1.85 -13.89 4.05
N LEU A 67 -2.53 -13.66 2.94
CA LEU A 67 -3.92 -14.04 2.72
C LEU A 67 -3.96 -15.15 1.66
N PRO A 68 -3.61 -16.41 2.02
CA PRO A 68 -3.51 -17.49 1.03
C PRO A 68 -4.87 -17.87 0.42
N PHE A 69 -5.97 -17.55 1.09
CA PHE A 69 -7.32 -17.91 0.70
C PHE A 69 -8.26 -16.69 0.75
N PRO A 70 -9.45 -16.76 0.12
CA PRO A 70 -10.50 -15.77 0.33
C PRO A 70 -10.84 -15.61 1.82
N ARG A 71 -11.19 -14.38 2.24
CA ARG A 71 -11.53 -14.06 3.63
C ARG A 71 -12.58 -15.03 4.18
N GLY A 72 -12.34 -15.54 5.38
CA GLY A 72 -13.23 -16.49 6.08
C GLY A 72 -12.95 -17.97 5.78
N THR A 73 -11.97 -18.28 4.93
CA THR A 73 -11.54 -19.67 4.72
C THR A 73 -10.65 -20.12 5.87
N HIS A 74 -11.03 -21.20 6.56
CA HIS A 74 -10.23 -21.72 7.67
C HIS A 74 -9.00 -22.51 7.20
N ILE A 75 -7.86 -22.26 7.84
CA ILE A 75 -6.65 -23.04 7.66
C ILE A 75 -6.77 -24.33 8.47
N THR A 76 -6.60 -25.47 7.81
CA THR A 76 -6.73 -26.81 8.42
C THR A 76 -5.39 -27.44 8.77
N SER A 77 -4.31 -27.03 8.11
CA SER A 77 -2.94 -27.50 8.40
C SER A 77 -1.91 -26.56 7.78
N MET A 78 -0.73 -26.51 8.42
CA MET A 78 0.46 -25.79 7.98
C MET A 78 1.67 -26.72 8.03
N LEU A 79 2.49 -26.72 6.98
CA LEU A 79 3.75 -27.46 6.90
C LEU A 79 4.86 -26.54 6.40
N LEU A 80 5.94 -26.42 7.17
CA LEU A 80 7.12 -25.66 6.79
C LEU A 80 8.17 -26.58 6.15
N ASP A 81 8.58 -26.25 4.93
CA ASP A 81 9.83 -26.70 4.34
C ASP A 81 10.91 -25.65 4.62
N ALA A 82 11.66 -25.86 5.70
CA ALA A 82 12.70 -24.94 6.14
C ALA A 82 13.95 -24.97 5.24
N ALA A 83 14.13 -25.98 4.39
CA ALA A 83 15.25 -26.02 3.46
C ALA A 83 14.97 -25.12 2.25
N GLU A 84 13.77 -25.25 1.67
CA GLU A 84 13.33 -24.46 0.52
C GLU A 84 12.70 -23.11 0.92
N LYS A 85 12.56 -22.84 2.22
CA LYS A 85 11.94 -21.63 2.77
C LYS A 85 10.52 -21.41 2.24
N ARG A 86 9.75 -22.49 2.23
CA ARG A 86 8.35 -22.51 1.76
C ARG A 86 7.42 -22.97 2.86
N LEU A 87 6.27 -22.32 2.94
CA LEU A 87 5.19 -22.71 3.83
C LEU A 87 4.02 -23.22 3.00
N TYR A 88 3.61 -24.46 3.23
CA TYR A 88 2.41 -25.04 2.65
C TYR A 88 1.26 -24.88 3.62
N VAL A 89 0.18 -24.26 3.16
CA VAL A 89 -1.03 -23.99 3.94
C VAL A 89 -2.20 -24.66 3.25
N SER A 90 -3.01 -25.39 4.00
CA SER A 90 -4.18 -26.10 3.46
C SER A 90 -5.48 -25.56 4.01
N SER A 91 -6.50 -25.61 3.17
CA SER A 91 -7.90 -25.49 3.56
C SER A 91 -8.62 -26.81 3.27
N SER A 92 -9.93 -26.84 3.49
CA SER A 92 -10.77 -27.99 3.12
C SER A 92 -10.71 -28.39 1.63
N ASN A 93 -10.35 -27.47 0.73
CA ASN A 93 -10.50 -27.67 -0.71
C ASN A 93 -9.18 -27.53 -1.49
N GLU A 94 -8.15 -26.91 -0.92
CA GLU A 94 -6.95 -26.54 -1.66
C GLU A 94 -5.72 -26.42 -0.76
N VAL A 95 -4.55 -26.44 -1.39
CA VAL A 95 -3.26 -26.22 -0.74
C VAL A 95 -2.55 -25.09 -1.49
N VAL A 96 -2.09 -24.09 -0.74
CA VAL A 96 -1.33 -22.95 -1.25
C VAL A 96 0.09 -23.02 -0.71
N GLN A 97 1.05 -22.81 -1.60
CA GLN A 97 2.45 -22.66 -1.26
C GLN A 97 2.79 -21.17 -1.14
N ILE A 98 3.30 -20.77 0.01
CA ILE A 98 3.79 -19.42 0.29
C ILE A 98 5.33 -19.45 0.25
N ASP A 99 5.91 -18.60 -0.60
CA ASP A 99 7.36 -18.36 -0.63
C ASP A 99 7.73 -17.31 0.43
N LEU A 100 8.49 -17.74 1.45
CA LEU A 100 8.89 -16.87 2.55
C LEU A 100 10.02 -15.91 2.17
N GLN A 101 10.58 -16.02 0.96
CA GLN A 101 11.65 -15.19 0.40
C GLN A 101 11.17 -14.21 -0.67
N THR A 102 9.88 -13.86 -0.66
CA THR A 102 9.26 -12.90 -1.60
C THR A 102 9.68 -11.44 -1.30
N CYS A 103 10.98 -11.16 -1.28
CA CYS A 103 11.56 -9.89 -0.80
C CYS A 103 11.37 -8.71 -1.74
N HIS A 104 11.08 -8.95 -3.02
CA HIS A 104 10.92 -7.89 -4.02
C HIS A 104 9.74 -6.96 -3.74
N ILE A 105 8.77 -7.40 -2.92
CA ILE A 105 7.63 -6.60 -2.49
C ILE A 105 8.03 -5.40 -1.62
N TYR A 106 9.20 -5.47 -0.96
CA TYR A 106 9.72 -4.39 -0.14
C TYR A 106 10.35 -3.26 -0.95
N GLY A 107 10.38 -3.37 -2.28
CA GLY A 107 10.77 -2.27 -3.17
C GLY A 107 12.26 -2.20 -3.49
N ASN A 108 12.63 -1.04 -4.03
CA ASN A 108 13.90 -0.77 -4.67
C ASN A 108 14.71 0.31 -3.95
N GLU A 109 14.40 0.58 -2.69
CA GLU A 109 15.20 1.47 -1.84
C GLU A 109 15.76 0.72 -0.62
N CYS A 110 17.01 1.00 -0.27
CA CYS A 110 17.70 0.34 0.85
C CYS A 110 16.91 0.45 2.16
N ASN A 111 16.38 1.64 2.45
CA ASN A 111 15.64 1.89 3.69
C ASN A 111 14.34 1.08 3.75
N GLU A 112 13.66 0.85 2.63
CA GLU A 112 12.45 0.02 2.61
C GLU A 112 12.78 -1.45 2.92
N CYS A 113 13.85 -1.97 2.32
CA CYS A 113 14.33 -3.32 2.61
C CYS A 113 14.74 -3.47 4.09
N ARG A 114 15.42 -2.46 4.65
CA ARG A 114 15.81 -2.42 6.07
C ARG A 114 14.60 -2.41 7.00
N LEU A 115 13.62 -1.55 6.73
CA LEU A 115 12.42 -1.40 7.56
C LEU A 115 11.53 -2.65 7.56
N SER A 116 11.63 -3.51 6.55
CA SER A 116 10.92 -4.80 6.54
C SER A 116 11.29 -5.71 7.72
N ARG A 117 12.52 -5.58 8.24
CA ARG A 117 13.12 -6.46 9.27
C ARG A 117 13.03 -7.95 8.95
N ASP A 118 12.81 -8.31 7.69
CA ASP A 118 12.60 -9.69 7.30
C ASP A 118 13.96 -10.42 7.21
N PRO A 119 14.27 -11.39 8.10
CA PRO A 119 15.57 -12.08 8.08
C PRO A 119 15.77 -12.96 6.84
N TYR A 120 14.71 -13.22 6.06
CA TYR A 120 14.81 -13.91 4.77
C TYR A 120 15.34 -13.00 3.67
N CYS A 121 15.36 -11.68 3.91
CA CYS A 121 15.66 -10.66 2.93
C CYS A 121 16.97 -9.92 3.22
N GLY A 122 17.50 -9.29 2.18
CA GLY A 122 18.72 -8.50 2.20
C GLY A 122 18.78 -7.53 1.02
N TRP A 123 19.62 -6.53 1.13
CA TRP A 123 19.82 -5.51 0.10
C TRP A 123 21.00 -5.90 -0.79
N ASN A 124 20.83 -5.88 -2.11
CA ASN A 124 21.91 -6.21 -3.06
C ASN A 124 22.56 -4.99 -3.72
N GLY A 125 22.26 -3.78 -3.25
CA GLY A 125 22.70 -2.52 -3.88
C GLY A 125 21.69 -1.92 -4.86
N LEU A 126 20.73 -2.71 -5.36
CA LEU A 126 19.75 -2.28 -6.36
C LEU A 126 18.30 -2.45 -5.90
N HIS A 127 17.96 -3.58 -5.28
CA HIS A 127 16.61 -3.89 -4.80
C HIS A 127 16.67 -4.88 -3.63
N CYS A 128 15.55 -4.99 -2.91
CA CYS A 128 15.42 -5.98 -1.84
C CYS A 128 15.29 -7.39 -2.43
N THR A 129 16.13 -8.32 -1.98
CA THR A 129 16.22 -9.67 -2.53
C THR A 129 16.41 -10.72 -1.42
N SER A 130 16.31 -12.00 -1.78
CA SER A 130 16.54 -13.10 -0.85
C SER A 130 17.96 -13.07 -0.30
N ALA A 131 18.09 -13.16 1.03
CA ALA A 131 19.38 -13.21 1.72
C ALA A 131 20.21 -14.44 1.33
N ALA A 132 19.60 -15.51 0.82
CA ALA A 132 20.32 -16.67 0.30
C ALA A 132 21.23 -16.31 -0.90
N LYS A 133 20.83 -15.29 -1.69
CA LYS A 133 21.61 -14.81 -2.84
C LYS A 133 22.68 -13.79 -2.46
N ASN A 134 22.59 -13.20 -1.26
CA ASN A 134 23.55 -12.21 -0.75
C ASN A 134 23.73 -12.41 0.77
N PRO A 135 24.55 -13.39 1.19
CA PRO A 135 24.70 -13.77 2.59
C PRO A 135 25.38 -12.69 3.46
N VAL A 136 25.92 -11.64 2.85
CA VAL A 136 26.65 -10.56 3.50
C VAL A 136 25.84 -9.28 3.41
N GLN A 137 25.03 -9.01 4.45
CA GLN A 137 24.82 -7.70 5.08
C GLN A 137 23.52 -7.75 5.91
N ASP A 138 23.65 -7.54 7.22
CA ASP A 138 22.59 -6.83 7.94
C ASP A 138 22.57 -5.41 7.39
N ILE A 139 21.41 -4.93 6.97
CA ILE A 139 21.24 -3.60 6.39
C ILE A 139 21.33 -2.58 7.53
N LYS A 140 22.53 -2.33 8.04
CA LYS A 140 22.76 -1.42 9.16
C LYS A 140 22.85 0.03 8.71
N ASP A 141 23.35 0.24 7.49
CA ASP A 141 23.60 1.57 6.95
C ASP A 141 23.09 1.69 5.51
N CYS A 142 22.18 2.64 5.29
CA CYS A 142 21.63 3.01 3.98
C CYS A 142 22.12 4.40 3.51
N ASN A 143 23.24 4.89 4.04
CA ASN A 143 23.82 6.20 3.72
C ASN A 143 24.33 6.38 2.27
N MET A 144 24.02 5.46 1.36
CA MET A 144 24.34 5.65 -0.06
C MET A 144 23.46 6.76 -0.65
N PRO A 145 24.03 7.72 -1.40
CA PRO A 145 23.25 8.75 -2.06
C PRO A 145 22.28 8.08 -3.01
N GLN A 146 20.99 8.20 -2.70
CA GLN A 146 19.92 7.71 -3.55
C GLN A 146 20.08 8.35 -4.93
N ALA A 147 20.02 7.53 -5.98
CA ALA A 147 19.92 8.05 -7.33
C ALA A 147 18.69 8.97 -7.35
N ALA A 148 18.89 10.23 -7.76
CA ALA A 148 17.81 11.18 -7.87
C ALA A 148 16.66 10.53 -8.66
N PRO A 149 15.40 10.61 -8.20
CA PRO A 149 14.30 9.98 -8.90
C PRO A 149 14.33 10.41 -10.35
N SER A 150 14.36 9.44 -11.26
CA SER A 150 14.29 9.69 -12.70
C SER A 150 13.12 10.63 -12.93
N LYS A 151 13.38 11.81 -13.52
CA LYS A 151 12.40 12.86 -13.80
C LYS A 151 11.38 12.32 -14.81
N THR A 152 10.48 11.50 -14.34
CA THR A 152 9.31 11.06 -15.09
C THR A 152 8.30 12.18 -14.93
N GLU A 153 7.94 12.82 -16.03
CA GLU A 153 6.90 13.84 -16.01
C GLU A 153 5.62 13.23 -15.46
N THR A 154 5.08 13.82 -14.40
CA THR A 154 3.85 13.34 -13.77
C THR A 154 2.68 13.76 -14.66
N PRO A 155 1.88 12.81 -15.19
CA PRO A 155 0.77 13.14 -16.07
C PRO A 155 -0.26 14.00 -15.33
N VAL A 156 -0.83 14.98 -16.04
CA VAL A 156 -1.85 15.88 -15.49
C VAL A 156 -3.20 15.19 -15.55
N ILE A 157 -3.89 15.11 -14.41
CA ILE A 157 -5.24 14.58 -14.30
C ILE A 157 -6.21 15.75 -14.39
N HIS A 158 -7.06 15.73 -15.41
CA HIS A 158 -8.09 16.74 -15.62
C HIS A 158 -9.39 16.35 -14.92
N ILE A 159 -9.86 17.19 -14.00
CA ILE A 159 -11.05 16.93 -13.18
C ILE A 159 -12.12 18.00 -13.46
N PRO A 160 -13.38 17.64 -13.75
CA PRO A 160 -14.44 18.62 -13.97
C PRO A 160 -14.68 19.53 -12.76
N PRO A 161 -14.96 20.83 -12.97
CA PRO A 161 -15.28 21.73 -11.88
C PRO A 161 -16.52 21.24 -11.11
N SER A 162 -16.52 21.49 -9.79
CA SER A 162 -17.58 21.08 -8.86
C SER A 162 -17.86 19.57 -8.77
N SER A 163 -17.02 18.74 -9.37
CA SER A 163 -17.12 17.27 -9.25
C SER A 163 -16.42 16.75 -8.00
N LYS A 164 -16.81 15.54 -7.57
CA LYS A 164 -16.14 14.80 -6.51
C LYS A 164 -15.02 13.96 -7.11
N HIS A 165 -13.89 13.90 -6.43
CA HIS A 165 -12.76 13.06 -6.81
C HIS A 165 -12.00 12.57 -5.57
N PHE A 166 -11.14 11.59 -5.73
CA PHE A 166 -10.23 11.16 -4.67
C PHE A 166 -8.87 10.76 -5.24
N LEU A 167 -7.83 10.94 -4.43
CA LEU A 167 -6.49 10.45 -4.75
C LEU A 167 -6.17 9.28 -3.84
N LEU A 168 -5.60 8.24 -4.42
CA LEU A 168 -5.20 7.04 -3.70
C LEU A 168 -3.71 7.08 -3.41
N CYS A 169 -3.35 6.89 -2.14
CA CYS A 169 -1.99 6.57 -1.74
C CYS A 169 -1.91 5.10 -1.32
N PRO A 170 -1.19 4.25 -2.07
CA PRO A 170 -0.94 2.87 -1.66
C PRO A 170 -0.18 2.84 -0.32
N MET A 171 -0.71 2.13 0.68
CA MET A 171 0.01 1.91 1.93
C MET A 171 0.88 0.66 1.79
N THR A 172 2.20 0.84 1.77
CA THR A 172 3.17 -0.25 1.60
C THR A 172 3.65 -0.84 2.93
N SER A 173 3.57 -0.07 4.02
CA SER A 173 3.83 -0.50 5.40
C SER A 173 2.67 -0.07 6.31
N HIS A 174 2.19 -0.99 7.13
CA HIS A 174 1.16 -0.72 8.16
C HIS A 174 1.77 -0.20 9.48
N HIS A 175 3.09 -0.20 9.59
CA HIS A 175 3.83 0.38 10.72
C HIS A 175 4.17 1.87 10.50
N ALA A 176 3.99 2.36 9.28
CA ALA A 176 4.26 3.73 8.89
C ALA A 176 3.07 4.68 9.10
N THR A 177 3.38 5.97 9.11
CA THR A 177 2.40 7.06 9.03
C THR A 177 2.35 7.66 7.63
N TYR A 178 1.17 8.11 7.22
CA TYR A 178 0.93 8.68 5.89
C TYR A 178 0.17 9.99 5.98
N HIS A 179 0.58 10.97 5.19
CA HIS A 179 -0.12 12.25 5.07
C HIS A 179 -0.04 12.79 3.64
N TRP A 180 -0.95 13.70 3.29
CA TRP A 180 -0.96 14.40 2.02
C TRP A 180 -0.38 15.80 2.15
N GLU A 181 0.41 16.18 1.17
CA GLU A 181 0.92 17.54 1.00
C GLU A 181 0.42 18.16 -0.29
N HIS A 182 -0.20 19.33 -0.17
CA HIS A 182 -0.64 20.15 -1.28
C HIS A 182 -0.19 21.59 -1.06
N GLY A 183 0.76 22.07 -1.87
CA GLY A 183 1.39 23.37 -1.67
C GLY A 183 2.16 23.43 -0.34
N ARG A 184 1.65 24.16 0.64
CA ARG A 184 2.19 24.24 2.02
C ARG A 184 1.29 23.56 3.05
N THR A 185 0.14 23.04 2.61
CA THR A 185 -0.84 22.44 3.50
C THR A 185 -0.53 20.96 3.66
N ARG A 186 -0.53 20.50 4.91
CA ARG A 186 -0.47 19.09 5.29
C ARG A 186 -1.84 18.65 5.76
N GLU A 187 -2.34 17.54 5.23
CA GLU A 187 -3.61 16.94 5.61
C GLU A 187 -3.44 15.45 5.90
N GLU A 188 -4.06 14.99 6.99
CA GLU A 188 -4.13 13.58 7.32
C GLU A 188 -5.14 12.87 6.40
N CYS A 189 -4.88 11.61 6.06
CA CYS A 189 -5.72 10.91 5.10
C CYS A 189 -6.89 10.16 5.74
N VAL A 190 -7.86 9.82 4.90
CA VAL A 190 -8.95 8.92 5.27
C VAL A 190 -8.49 7.49 4.99
N HIS A 191 -8.33 6.70 6.06
CA HIS A 191 -7.97 5.29 5.95
C HIS A 191 -9.12 4.47 5.37
N SER A 192 -8.80 3.62 4.40
CA SER A 192 -9.72 2.65 3.79
C SER A 192 -9.00 1.32 3.57
N GLU A 193 -9.74 0.26 3.20
CA GLU A 193 -9.13 -1.02 2.80
C GLU A 193 -8.22 -0.87 1.57
N GLN A 194 -8.45 0.15 0.74
CA GLN A 194 -7.70 0.39 -0.50
C GLN A 194 -6.40 1.17 -0.24
N GLY A 195 -6.31 1.88 0.89
CA GLY A 195 -5.17 2.73 1.21
C GLY A 195 -5.58 4.05 1.87
N CYS A 196 -4.66 5.00 1.80
CA CYS A 196 -4.73 6.34 2.39
C CYS A 196 -5.32 7.32 1.36
N LEU A 197 -6.56 7.77 1.56
CA LEU A 197 -7.32 8.55 0.59
C LEU A 197 -7.29 10.06 0.87
N TYR A 198 -7.13 10.87 -0.18
CA TYR A 198 -7.42 12.30 -0.17
C TYR A 198 -8.76 12.55 -0.87
N LEU A 199 -9.71 13.19 -0.20
CA LEU A 199 -11.07 13.37 -0.73
C LEU A 199 -11.31 14.81 -1.19
N ILE A 200 -11.56 14.99 -2.48
CA ILE A 200 -12.00 16.26 -3.07
C ILE A 200 -13.52 16.24 -3.18
N LYS A 201 -14.19 17.00 -2.31
CA LYS A 201 -15.66 17.05 -2.27
C LYS A 201 -16.28 17.86 -3.41
N SER A 202 -15.57 18.88 -3.88
CA SER A 202 -16.01 19.77 -4.96
C SER A 202 -14.78 20.45 -5.57
N MET A 203 -14.37 19.99 -6.76
CA MET A 203 -13.19 20.50 -7.45
C MET A 203 -13.31 22.01 -7.75
N ASN A 204 -12.25 22.76 -7.47
CA ASN A 204 -12.16 24.20 -7.72
C ASN A 204 -10.69 24.63 -7.95
N GLU A 205 -10.45 25.93 -8.13
CA GLU A 205 -9.11 26.51 -8.37
C GLU A 205 -8.10 26.22 -7.24
N THR A 206 -8.54 26.12 -5.98
CA THR A 206 -7.64 25.84 -4.85
C THR A 206 -7.17 24.39 -4.80
N HIS A 207 -7.75 23.50 -5.61
CA HIS A 207 -7.35 22.10 -5.72
C HIS A 207 -6.47 21.83 -6.97
N GLU A 208 -6.18 22.84 -7.79
CA GLU A 208 -5.24 22.69 -8.89
C GLU A 208 -3.79 22.65 -8.37
N GLY A 209 -2.94 21.83 -8.98
CA GLY A 209 -1.53 21.74 -8.63
C GLY A 209 -1.09 20.34 -8.22
N THR A 210 0.03 20.27 -7.52
CA THR A 210 0.70 19.00 -7.20
C THR A 210 0.31 18.52 -5.80
N TYR A 211 -0.06 17.25 -5.70
CA TYR A 211 -0.32 16.53 -4.48
C TYR A 211 0.76 15.47 -4.29
N ARG A 212 1.29 15.35 -3.08
CA ARG A 212 2.26 14.33 -2.69
C ARG A 212 1.73 13.55 -1.50
N CYS A 213 1.68 12.23 -1.62
CA CYS A 213 1.51 11.38 -0.47
C CYS A 213 2.88 11.11 0.13
N MET A 214 3.03 11.43 1.41
CA MET A 214 4.25 11.28 2.16
C MET A 214 4.13 10.08 3.11
N PHE A 215 5.22 9.33 3.20
CA PHE A 215 5.41 8.21 4.10
C PHE A 215 6.45 8.59 5.16
N SER A 216 6.23 8.18 6.40
CA SER A 216 7.24 8.31 7.47
C SER A 216 7.24 7.09 8.39
N GLU A 217 8.42 6.49 8.57
CA GLU A 217 8.65 5.35 9.47
C GLU A 217 10.09 5.40 9.99
N GLU A 218 10.28 5.31 11.32
CA GLU A 218 11.59 5.33 11.99
C GLU A 218 12.57 6.43 11.50
N GLY A 219 12.06 7.64 11.26
CA GLY A 219 12.84 8.78 10.80
C GLY A 219 13.18 8.79 9.32
N TYR A 220 12.84 7.75 8.56
CA TYR A 220 12.92 7.73 7.10
C TYR A 220 11.62 8.25 6.49
N GLN A 221 11.74 9.10 5.47
CA GLN A 221 10.62 9.71 4.77
C GLN A 221 10.80 9.67 3.26
N ARG A 222 9.69 9.47 2.54
CA ARG A 222 9.66 9.55 1.08
C ARG A 222 8.28 9.91 0.54
N THR A 223 8.24 10.30 -0.73
CA THR A 223 6.99 10.42 -1.48
C THR A 223 6.59 9.05 -2.04
N VAL A 224 5.37 8.61 -1.76
CA VAL A 224 4.83 7.32 -2.25
C VAL A 224 4.09 7.49 -3.57
N ALA A 225 3.33 8.57 -3.69
CA ALA A 225 2.56 8.89 -4.87
C ALA A 225 2.58 10.40 -5.11
N GLN A 226 2.63 10.80 -6.38
CA GLN A 226 2.54 12.20 -6.76
C GLN A 226 1.51 12.34 -7.89
N TYR A 227 0.58 13.28 -7.70
CA TYR A 227 -0.48 13.59 -8.66
C TYR A 227 -0.42 15.06 -9.02
N LYS A 228 -0.68 15.41 -10.27
CA LYS A 228 -0.83 16.80 -10.71
C LYS A 228 -2.24 17.00 -11.24
N LEU A 229 -3.02 17.83 -10.57
CA LEU A 229 -4.42 18.07 -10.89
C LEU A 229 -4.59 19.39 -11.62
N SER A 230 -5.50 19.42 -12.58
CA SER A 230 -6.01 20.64 -13.20
C SER A 230 -7.50 20.48 -13.47
N MET A 231 -8.25 21.58 -13.44
CA MET A 231 -9.65 21.55 -13.83
C MET A 231 -9.79 21.32 -15.33
N SER A 232 -10.75 20.48 -15.74
CA SER A 232 -11.12 20.40 -17.15
C SER A 232 -11.91 21.67 -17.51
N ARG A 233 -11.21 22.65 -18.06
CA ARG A 233 -11.83 23.78 -18.71
C ARG A 233 -12.34 23.26 -20.04
N SER A 234 -13.65 22.99 -20.14
CA SER A 234 -14.26 22.92 -21.45
C SER A 234 -14.04 24.28 -22.10
N ASP A 235 -13.30 24.31 -23.21
CA ASP A 235 -13.37 25.41 -24.17
C ASP A 235 -14.83 25.45 -24.64
N ALA A 236 -15.67 26.13 -23.85
CA ALA A 236 -16.92 26.64 -24.36
C ALA A 236 -16.47 27.58 -25.46
N LEU A 237 -16.51 27.09 -26.71
CA LEU A 237 -16.47 27.90 -27.91
C LEU A 237 -17.32 29.12 -27.56
N ARG A 238 -16.65 30.26 -27.36
CA ARG A 238 -17.34 31.52 -27.31
C ARG A 238 -17.87 31.69 -28.72
N LEU A 239 -19.09 31.19 -28.96
CA LEU A 239 -19.93 31.65 -30.03
C LEU A 239 -20.08 33.15 -29.74
N THR A 240 -19.20 33.92 -30.37
CA THR A 240 -19.35 35.35 -30.43
C THR A 240 -20.75 35.59 -30.98
N PRO A 241 -21.59 36.40 -30.33
CA PRO A 241 -22.88 36.78 -30.86
C PRO A 241 -22.66 37.81 -31.97
N ALA A 242 -21.85 37.47 -32.99
CA ALA A 242 -21.53 38.33 -34.12
C ALA A 242 -22.40 38.04 -35.34
N LEU A 243 -23.21 36.96 -35.33
CA LEU A 243 -24.05 36.57 -36.47
C LEU A 243 -25.56 36.74 -36.24
N LEU A 244 -25.99 37.14 -35.04
CA LEU A 244 -27.41 37.44 -34.78
C LEU A 244 -27.94 38.70 -35.51
N PRO A 245 -27.19 39.81 -35.69
CA PRO A 245 -27.74 40.96 -36.41
C PRO A 245 -27.77 40.77 -37.93
N SER A 246 -26.89 39.93 -38.50
CA SER A 246 -26.86 39.63 -39.93
C SER A 246 -27.95 38.63 -40.37
N PHE A 247 -28.40 37.74 -39.48
CA PHE A 247 -29.51 36.83 -39.78
C PHE A 247 -30.88 37.53 -39.75
N LEU A 248 -31.05 38.55 -38.88
CA LEU A 248 -32.26 39.37 -38.83
C LEU A 248 -32.42 40.29 -40.04
N LEU A 249 -31.31 40.81 -40.59
CA LEU A 249 -31.34 41.64 -41.82
C LEU A 249 -31.69 40.83 -43.09
N LEU A 250 -31.34 39.54 -43.14
CA LEU A 250 -31.72 38.66 -44.25
C LEU A 250 -33.20 38.29 -44.22
N LEU A 251 -33.79 38.13 -43.04
CA LEU A 251 -35.22 37.84 -42.89
C LEU A 251 -36.11 39.03 -43.24
N THR A 252 -35.70 40.27 -42.95
CA THR A 252 -36.44 41.47 -43.35
C THR A 252 -36.33 41.73 -44.85
N ALA A 253 -35.18 41.46 -45.48
CA ALA A 253 -35.02 41.56 -46.93
C ALA A 253 -35.89 40.55 -47.68
N PHE A 254 -36.03 39.32 -47.17
CA PHE A 254 -36.90 38.30 -47.77
C PHE A 254 -38.40 38.68 -47.66
N HIS A 255 -38.80 39.31 -46.55
CA HIS A 255 -40.18 39.76 -46.38
C HIS A 255 -40.55 40.95 -47.28
N VAL A 256 -39.62 41.87 -47.54
CA VAL A 256 -39.80 43.01 -48.46
C VAL A 256 -39.81 42.57 -49.93
N LEU A 257 -39.04 41.53 -50.29
CA LEU A 257 -39.09 40.92 -51.62
C LEU A 257 -40.42 40.19 -51.89
N LEU A 258 -41.00 39.52 -50.89
CA LEU A 258 -42.30 38.87 -51.01
C LEU A 258 -43.47 39.86 -51.14
N LEU A 259 -43.38 41.05 -50.52
CA LEU A 259 -44.41 42.09 -50.62
C LEU A 259 -44.42 42.81 -51.99
N ASN A 260 -43.30 42.84 -52.72
CA ASN A 260 -43.21 43.43 -54.06
C ASN A 260 -43.62 42.49 -55.21
N LEU A 261 -43.95 41.23 -54.91
CA LEU A 261 -44.46 40.26 -55.90
C LEU A 261 -46.00 40.14 -55.92
N TYR A 262 -46.69 40.94 -55.10
CA TYR A 262 -48.15 40.93 -54.96
C TYR A 262 -48.82 42.28 -55.27
N PHE A 263 -48.13 43.18 -56.00
CA PHE A 263 -48.71 44.35 -56.66
C PHE A 263 -48.23 44.45 -58.10
#